data_AF-A0A7K2MNF6-F1
#
_entry.id   AF-A0A7K2MNF6-F1
#
_cell.length_a   1.000
_cell.length_b   1.000
_cell.length_c   1.000
_cell.angle_alpha   90.00
_cell.angle_beta   90.00
_cell.angle_gamma   90.00
#
_symmetry.space_group_name_H-M   'P 1'
#
loop_
_entity.id
_entity.type
_entity.pdbx_description
1 polymer ?
#
loop_
_entity_poly.entity_id
_entity_poly.type
_entity_poly.pdbx_seq_one_letter_code
_entity_poly.pdbx_strand_id
1 'polypeptide(L)'
;TGERRLEVDTEVDWHETEKFLKLAFPLDVHAERYASETQFGHFHRPTHTNTSWEAAKFEACNHRFVHLEEPGWGVAVVNDSTYGHDVTRTVRTGGDAGTTTTVRVSLLRAPRFPDPETDQGVHRFRHALVPGAGIGDAVREGWRINVPERHLTGGTAEIAPLVTVDRDEVVVTAVKLADDGSGDVVVRFHEAHGGRARATLTTGFAA
;
A
#
# COMPACT_ATOMS: atom_id res chain seq x y z
N THR A 1 8.08 21.70 7.74
CA THR A 1 7.48 20.81 6.72
C THR A 1 7.02 19.57 7.45
N GLY A 2 5.70 19.41 7.63
CA GLY A 2 5.15 18.23 8.29
C GLY A 2 4.92 17.12 7.27
N GLU A 3 5.23 15.89 7.63
CA GLU A 3 4.79 14.75 6.85
C GLU A 3 3.25 14.74 6.78
N ARG A 4 2.67 14.60 5.58
CA ARG A 4 1.21 14.54 5.38
C ARG A 4 0.69 13.11 5.54
N ARG A 5 1.23 12.38 6.52
CA ARG A 5 0.82 11.03 6.89
C ARG A 5 0.83 10.87 8.40
N LEU A 6 -0.03 9.99 8.90
CA LEU A 6 -0.01 9.52 10.27
C LEU A 6 0.62 8.13 10.28
N GLU A 7 1.81 8.02 10.85
CA GLU A 7 2.46 6.73 11.08
C GLU A 7 1.89 6.05 12.33
N VAL A 8 1.72 4.73 12.24
CA VAL A 8 1.20 3.88 13.31
C VAL A 8 2.13 2.68 13.43
N ASP A 9 3.03 2.73 14.41
CA ASP A 9 3.83 1.58 14.83
C ASP A 9 3.07 0.78 15.88
N THR A 10 2.85 -0.50 15.61
CA THR A 10 2.13 -1.42 16.50
C THR A 10 3.07 -2.52 16.97
N GLU A 11 3.30 -2.62 18.27
CA GLU A 11 4.04 -3.72 18.90
C GLU A 11 3.06 -4.59 19.71
N VAL A 12 3.11 -5.90 19.51
CA VAL A 12 2.22 -6.86 20.15
C VAL A 12 3.04 -8.05 20.66
N ASP A 13 2.93 -8.34 21.95
CA ASP A 13 3.36 -9.63 22.50
C ASP A 13 2.17 -10.61 22.40
N TRP A 14 2.22 -11.50 21.42
CA TRP A 14 1.08 -12.30 20.99
C TRP A 14 1.12 -13.70 21.58
N HIS A 15 0.18 -13.95 22.48
CA HIS A 15 -0.02 -15.25 23.14
C HIS A 15 -1.46 -15.77 23.04
N GLU A 16 -2.25 -15.19 22.13
CA GLU A 16 -3.62 -15.58 21.90
C GLU A 16 -3.74 -16.90 21.13
N THR A 17 -4.91 -17.55 21.22
CA THR A 17 -5.25 -18.76 20.47
C THR A 17 -6.63 -18.61 19.82
N GLU A 18 -6.75 -19.04 18.57
CA GLU A 18 -7.99 -18.95 17.77
C GLU A 18 -8.56 -17.51 17.68
N LYS A 19 -7.66 -16.51 17.72
CA LYS A 19 -7.97 -15.09 17.58
C LYS A 19 -7.45 -14.52 16.27
N PHE A 20 -8.02 -13.38 15.91
CA PHE A 20 -7.58 -12.56 14.78
C PHE A 20 -7.54 -11.09 15.20
N LEU A 21 -6.34 -10.52 15.24
CA LEU A 21 -6.11 -9.10 15.47
C LEU A 21 -6.14 -8.32 14.16
N LYS A 22 -6.92 -7.24 14.13
CA LYS A 22 -6.99 -6.28 13.01
C LYS A 22 -6.84 -4.86 13.54
N LEU A 23 -6.16 -4.00 12.77
CA LEU A 23 -6.14 -2.56 12.98
C LEU A 23 -7.20 -1.93 12.07
N ALA A 24 -8.10 -1.13 12.65
CA ALA A 24 -9.25 -0.57 11.96
C ALA A 24 -9.15 0.95 11.79
N PHE A 25 -9.45 1.41 10.57
CA PHE A 25 -9.58 2.81 10.20
C PHE A 25 -11.02 3.07 9.77
N PRO A 26 -11.90 3.53 10.69
CA PRO A 26 -13.23 4.00 10.34
C PRO A 26 -13.12 5.38 9.71
N LEU A 27 -13.50 5.51 8.43
CA LEU A 27 -13.32 6.72 7.64
C LEU A 27 -14.68 7.25 7.17
N ASP A 28 -14.89 8.55 7.35
CA ASP A 28 -16.07 9.24 6.81
C ASP A 28 -15.88 9.55 5.33
N VAL A 29 -15.87 8.49 4.52
CA VAL A 29 -15.61 8.54 3.08
C VAL A 29 -16.68 7.73 2.37
N HIS A 30 -17.37 8.37 1.43
CA HIS A 30 -18.34 7.73 0.57
C HIS A 30 -17.66 7.09 -0.65
N ALA A 31 -17.13 5.88 -0.47
CA ALA A 31 -16.47 5.13 -1.53
C ALA A 31 -17.36 4.00 -2.06
N GLU A 32 -17.69 4.01 -3.36
CA GLU A 32 -18.39 2.89 -4.04
C GLU A 32 -17.44 1.70 -4.29
N ARG A 33 -16.17 2.02 -4.53
CA ARG A 33 -15.08 1.10 -4.81
C ARG A 33 -13.80 1.61 -4.15
N TYR A 34 -12.83 0.72 -3.98
CA TYR A 34 -11.50 1.06 -3.50
C TYR A 34 -10.45 0.43 -4.41
N ALA A 35 -9.26 1.03 -4.47
CA ALA A 35 -8.11 0.48 -5.18
C ALA A 35 -7.23 -0.30 -4.18
N SER A 36 -6.82 -1.51 -4.53
CA SER A 36 -5.79 -2.25 -3.79
C SER A 36 -4.62 -2.56 -4.72
N GLU A 37 -3.40 -2.36 -4.22
CA GLU A 37 -2.21 -2.62 -5.00
C GLU A 37 -2.09 -4.11 -5.36
N THR A 38 -1.62 -4.35 -6.59
CA THR A 38 -1.15 -5.65 -7.07
C THR A 38 0.21 -5.47 -7.77
N GLN A 39 0.74 -6.54 -8.34
CA GLN A 39 1.98 -6.45 -9.11
C GLN A 39 1.83 -5.45 -10.26
N PHE A 40 2.66 -4.40 -10.24
CA PHE A 40 2.74 -3.39 -11.28
C PHE A 40 1.43 -2.64 -11.55
N GLY A 41 0.67 -2.34 -10.51
CA GLY A 41 -0.52 -1.49 -10.62
C GLY A 41 -1.49 -1.72 -9.46
N HIS A 42 -2.76 -1.45 -9.71
CA HIS A 42 -3.83 -1.68 -8.75
C HIS A 42 -5.07 -2.11 -9.51
N PHE A 43 -6.05 -2.63 -8.77
CA PHE A 43 -7.35 -2.95 -9.32
C PHE A 43 -8.43 -2.50 -8.36
N HIS A 44 -9.58 -2.15 -8.91
CA HIS A 44 -10.71 -1.67 -8.12
C HIS A 44 -11.59 -2.83 -7.65
N ARG A 45 -11.99 -2.77 -6.39
CA ARG A 45 -12.95 -3.67 -5.76
C ARG A 45 -14.16 -2.87 -5.26
N PRO A 46 -15.40 -3.38 -5.40
CA PRO A 46 -16.56 -2.73 -4.80
C PRO A 46 -16.47 -2.77 -3.27
N THR A 47 -17.02 -1.75 -2.60
CA THR A 47 -17.14 -1.70 -1.12
C THR A 47 -18.45 -2.30 -0.60
N HIS A 48 -19.41 -2.52 -1.49
CA HIS A 48 -20.72 -3.08 -1.17
C HIS A 48 -20.75 -4.60 -1.35
N THR A 49 -21.69 -5.24 -0.65
CA THR A 49 -21.92 -6.68 -0.74
C THR A 49 -23.27 -6.91 -1.42
N ASN A 50 -23.28 -7.10 -2.73
CA ASN A 50 -24.51 -7.33 -3.51
C ASN A 50 -24.74 -8.82 -3.81
N THR A 51 -23.70 -9.65 -3.75
CA THR A 51 -23.79 -11.09 -4.04
C THR A 51 -23.27 -11.96 -2.89
N SER A 52 -23.73 -13.20 -2.81
CA SER A 52 -23.22 -14.19 -1.85
C SER A 52 -21.72 -14.48 -2.01
N TRP A 53 -21.19 -14.30 -3.23
CA TRP A 53 -19.75 -14.38 -3.52
C TRP A 53 -18.95 -13.20 -2.95
N GLU A 54 -19.55 -12.01 -2.89
CA GLU A 54 -18.96 -10.84 -2.22
C GLU A 54 -19.06 -10.98 -0.70
N ALA A 55 -20.13 -11.59 -0.18
CA ALA A 55 -20.28 -11.88 1.25
C ALA A 55 -19.25 -12.90 1.75
N ALA A 56 -18.76 -13.79 0.87
CA ALA A 56 -17.78 -14.83 1.20
C ALA A 56 -16.31 -14.37 1.14
N LYS A 57 -16.03 -13.15 0.63
CA LYS A 57 -14.66 -12.59 0.58
C LYS A 57 -14.40 -11.72 1.81
N PHE A 58 -14.20 -12.39 2.95
CA PHE A 58 -13.91 -11.73 4.23
C PHE A 58 -12.55 -11.01 4.27
N GLU A 59 -11.67 -11.25 3.30
CA GLU A 59 -10.35 -10.66 3.22
C GLU A 59 -9.82 -10.66 1.78
N ALA A 60 -9.16 -9.57 1.40
CA ALA A 60 -8.45 -9.42 0.14
C ALA A 60 -6.96 -9.24 0.40
N CYS A 61 -6.15 -9.63 -0.58
CA CYS A 61 -4.72 -9.35 -0.60
C CYS A 61 -4.46 -7.96 -1.19
N ASN A 62 -3.56 -7.19 -0.59
CA ASN A 62 -2.88 -6.04 -1.18
C ASN A 62 -1.37 -6.20 -0.94
N HIS A 63 -0.55 -5.48 -1.71
CA HIS A 63 0.90 -5.45 -1.47
C HIS A 63 1.25 -4.37 -0.43
N ARG A 64 1.22 -3.10 -0.83
CA ARG A 64 1.68 -2.00 0.03
C ARG A 64 0.61 -0.99 0.34
N PHE A 65 -0.43 -0.87 -0.47
CA PHE A 65 -1.48 0.12 -0.24
C PHE A 65 -2.90 -0.36 -0.55
N VAL A 66 -3.84 0.27 0.16
CA VAL A 66 -5.26 0.36 -0.16
C VAL A 66 -5.62 1.83 -0.24
N HIS A 67 -6.36 2.24 -1.27
CA HIS A 67 -6.77 3.62 -1.50
C HIS A 67 -8.28 3.71 -1.68
N LEU A 68 -8.88 4.70 -1.03
CA LEU A 68 -10.31 4.99 -1.06
C LEU A 68 -10.51 6.44 -1.47
N GLU A 69 -11.53 6.70 -2.26
CA GLU A 69 -11.81 8.03 -2.77
C GLU A 69 -13.31 8.30 -2.88
N GLU A 70 -13.62 9.58 -2.76
CA GLU A 70 -14.84 10.23 -3.20
C GLU A 70 -14.48 11.44 -4.08
N PRO A 71 -15.42 12.07 -4.80
CA PRO A 71 -15.08 13.19 -5.68
C PRO A 71 -14.33 14.32 -4.96
N GLY A 72 -13.06 14.52 -5.31
CA GLY A 72 -12.22 15.59 -4.79
C GLY A 72 -11.43 15.27 -3.52
N TRP A 73 -11.58 14.09 -2.93
CA TRP A 73 -10.82 13.69 -1.75
C TRP A 73 -10.58 12.18 -1.68
N GLY A 74 -9.37 11.79 -1.28
CA GLY A 74 -9.02 10.39 -1.11
C GLY A 74 -8.10 10.16 0.08
N VAL A 75 -7.92 8.89 0.43
CA VAL A 75 -7.08 8.46 1.55
C VAL A 75 -6.46 7.11 1.24
N ALA A 76 -5.19 6.95 1.59
CA ALA A 76 -4.49 5.68 1.48
C ALA A 76 -4.13 5.13 2.85
N VAL A 77 -4.22 3.82 3.01
CA VAL A 77 -3.58 3.06 4.08
C VAL A 77 -2.41 2.32 3.44
N VAL A 78 -1.19 2.60 3.90
CA VAL A 78 0.04 1.95 3.43
C VAL A 78 0.67 1.09 4.53
N ASN A 79 1.41 0.06 4.15
CA ASN A 79 2.07 -0.88 5.08
C ASN A 79 3.37 -1.45 4.51
N ASP A 80 4.21 -2.03 5.38
CA ASP A 80 5.47 -2.70 5.01
C ASP A 80 5.50 -4.23 5.29
N SER A 81 4.44 -4.78 5.89
CA SER A 81 4.50 -6.11 6.52
C SER A 81 3.19 -6.90 6.48
N THR A 82 2.07 -6.32 6.02
CA THR A 82 0.74 -6.96 6.09
C THR A 82 0.05 -7.01 4.73
N TYR A 83 -0.33 -8.20 4.28
CA TYR A 83 -0.94 -8.38 2.97
C TYR A 83 -2.47 -8.50 3.02
N GLY A 84 -3.04 -8.83 4.18
CA GLY A 84 -4.48 -9.02 4.35
C GLY A 84 -5.20 -7.73 4.72
N HIS A 85 -6.35 -7.49 4.09
CA HIS A 85 -7.24 -6.39 4.46
C HIS A 85 -8.70 -6.70 4.14
N ASP A 86 -9.62 -6.00 4.80
CA ASP A 86 -11.03 -5.95 4.40
C ASP A 86 -11.54 -4.50 4.40
N VAL A 87 -12.54 -4.25 3.57
CA VAL A 87 -13.19 -2.95 3.44
C VAL A 87 -14.69 -3.16 3.56
N THR A 88 -15.32 -2.41 4.44
CA THR A 88 -16.76 -2.52 4.70
C THR A 88 -17.41 -1.14 4.62
N ARG A 89 -18.59 -1.09 3.99
CA ARG A 89 -19.42 0.12 3.93
C ARG A 89 -20.52 0.04 5.01
N THR A 90 -20.70 1.12 5.74
CA THR A 90 -21.77 1.25 6.75
C THR A 90 -22.73 2.36 6.37
N VAL A 91 -24.04 2.09 6.44
CA VAL A 91 -25.08 3.12 6.30
C VAL A 91 -25.39 3.68 7.68
N ARG A 92 -25.31 5.00 7.87
CA ARG A 92 -25.62 5.63 9.16
C ARG A 92 -27.12 5.55 9.42
N THR A 93 -27.50 4.98 10.56
CA THR A 93 -28.91 4.76 10.96
C THR A 93 -29.53 5.95 11.70
N GLY A 94 -28.79 7.05 11.88
CA GLY A 94 -29.28 8.32 12.42
C GLY A 94 -28.55 9.51 11.77
N GLY A 95 -29.26 10.61 11.54
CA GLY A 95 -28.73 11.80 10.84
C GLY A 95 -29.14 11.86 9.37
N ASP A 96 -28.18 12.17 8.50
CA ASP A 96 -28.34 12.43 7.05
C ASP A 96 -28.46 11.17 6.17
N ALA A 97 -28.47 9.98 6.76
CA ALA A 97 -28.43 8.68 6.07
C ALA A 97 -27.22 8.50 5.13
N GLY A 98 -26.11 9.21 5.37
CA GLY A 98 -24.88 9.03 4.60
C GLY A 98 -24.19 7.68 4.87
N THR A 99 -23.19 7.35 4.06
CA THR A 99 -22.43 6.11 4.23
C THR A 99 -20.96 6.35 4.49
N THR A 100 -20.40 5.57 5.40
CA THR A 100 -18.97 5.60 5.76
C THR A 100 -18.29 4.32 5.30
N THR A 101 -16.96 4.35 5.24
CA THR A 101 -16.14 3.20 4.84
C THR A 101 -15.11 2.88 5.91
N THR A 102 -15.07 1.63 6.35
CA THR A 102 -14.08 1.13 7.30
C THR A 102 -13.10 0.23 6.59
N VAL A 103 -11.81 0.56 6.65
CA VAL A 103 -10.72 -0.31 6.23
C VAL A 103 -10.15 -1.00 7.45
N ARG A 104 -9.89 -2.30 7.35
CA ARG A 104 -9.17 -3.04 8.38
C ARG A 104 -7.99 -3.77 7.77
N VAL A 105 -6.82 -3.63 8.36
CA VAL A 105 -5.62 -4.38 7.99
C VAL A 105 -5.44 -5.54 8.98
N SER A 106 -5.09 -6.70 8.43
CA SER A 106 -4.90 -7.93 9.19
C SER A 106 -3.49 -7.97 9.77
N LEU A 107 -3.39 -8.01 11.10
CA LEU A 107 -2.10 -8.01 11.79
C LEU A 107 -1.64 -9.45 12.11
N LEU A 108 -2.40 -10.15 12.95
CA LEU A 108 -2.01 -11.46 13.49
C LEU A 108 -3.18 -12.41 13.54
N ARG A 109 -2.95 -13.68 13.19
CA ARG A 109 -3.89 -14.78 13.35
C ARG A 109 -3.26 -15.84 14.23
N ALA A 110 -4.05 -16.50 15.09
CA ALA A 110 -3.59 -17.60 15.93
C ALA A 110 -4.30 -18.92 15.59
N PRO A 111 -4.21 -19.45 14.35
CA PRO A 111 -4.76 -20.77 14.06
C PRO A 111 -4.00 -21.85 14.83
N ARG A 112 -4.68 -22.95 15.20
CA ARG A 112 -4.03 -24.10 15.85
C ARG A 112 -3.57 -25.20 14.89
N PHE A 113 -3.87 -25.05 13.61
CA PHE A 113 -3.50 -25.98 12.56
C PHE A 113 -3.01 -25.17 11.34
N PRO A 114 -1.92 -25.57 10.67
CA PRO A 114 -1.11 -26.77 10.92
C PRO A 114 -0.17 -26.68 12.12
N ASP A 115 0.11 -25.47 12.62
CA ASP A 115 1.04 -25.23 13.71
C ASP A 115 0.32 -24.67 14.97
N PRO A 116 0.33 -25.39 16.11
CA PRO A 116 -0.27 -24.91 17.36
C PRO A 116 0.38 -23.67 17.97
N GLU A 117 1.63 -23.36 17.60
CA GLU A 117 2.41 -22.22 18.08
C GLU A 117 2.53 -21.12 17.03
N THR A 118 1.61 -21.10 16.04
CA THR A 118 1.59 -20.08 14.97
C THR A 118 1.65 -18.66 15.56
N ASP A 119 2.60 -17.88 15.04
CA ASP A 119 2.79 -16.46 15.31
C ASP A 119 2.90 -16.08 16.81
N GLN A 120 3.36 -16.99 17.68
CA GLN A 120 3.60 -16.66 19.09
C GLN A 120 4.79 -15.70 19.29
N GLY A 121 4.69 -14.82 20.29
CA GLY A 121 5.76 -13.90 20.71
C GLY A 121 5.60 -12.46 20.19
N VAL A 122 6.70 -11.71 20.16
CA VAL A 122 6.67 -10.27 19.88
C VAL A 122 6.71 -9.97 18.39
N HIS A 123 5.70 -9.22 17.91
CA HIS A 123 5.58 -8.74 16.54
C HIS A 123 5.57 -7.22 16.48
N ARG A 124 6.06 -6.68 15.36
CA ARG A 124 6.04 -5.25 15.07
C ARG A 124 5.50 -5.02 13.68
N PHE A 125 4.55 -4.11 13.57
CA PHE A 125 3.93 -3.71 12.31
C PHE A 125 4.03 -2.21 12.12
N ARG A 126 4.24 -1.77 10.89
CA ARG A 126 4.16 -0.37 10.52
C ARG A 126 3.08 -0.14 9.47
N HIS A 127 2.20 0.79 9.78
CA HIS A 127 1.18 1.30 8.88
C HIS A 127 1.28 2.81 8.82
N ALA A 128 0.77 3.40 7.74
CA ALA A 128 0.51 4.83 7.73
C ALA A 128 -0.81 5.15 7.03
N LEU A 129 -1.54 6.12 7.59
CA LEU A 129 -2.71 6.72 6.97
C LEU A 129 -2.26 7.99 6.23
N VAL A 130 -2.66 8.15 4.98
CA VAL A 130 -2.27 9.26 4.11
C VAL A 130 -3.53 10.01 3.67
N PRO A 131 -3.99 11.01 4.44
CA PRO A 131 -5.19 11.79 4.11
C PRO A 131 -4.96 12.71 2.90
N GLY A 132 -5.98 12.89 2.07
CA GLY A 132 -5.90 13.69 0.85
C GLY A 132 -5.07 13.04 -0.27
N ALA A 133 -4.79 11.74 -0.18
CA ALA A 133 -3.99 11.01 -1.15
C ALA A 133 -4.79 10.72 -2.43
N GLY A 134 -4.17 10.98 -3.58
CA GLY A 134 -4.52 10.32 -4.83
C GLY A 134 -3.81 8.96 -4.98
N ILE A 135 -4.09 8.25 -6.08
CA ILE A 135 -3.41 6.97 -6.39
C ILE A 135 -1.89 7.13 -6.46
N GLY A 136 -1.38 8.20 -7.09
CA GLY A 136 0.06 8.44 -7.16
C GLY A 136 0.70 8.67 -5.80
N ASP A 137 -0.02 9.30 -4.87
CA ASP A 137 0.44 9.45 -3.49
C ASP A 137 0.47 8.09 -2.76
N ALA A 138 -0.58 7.27 -2.93
CA ALA A 138 -0.63 5.93 -2.36
C ALA A 138 0.54 5.05 -2.85
N VAL A 139 0.86 5.11 -4.16
CA VAL A 139 2.00 4.41 -4.76
C VAL A 139 3.33 4.91 -4.16
N ARG A 140 3.52 6.23 -4.10
CA ARG A 140 4.74 6.85 -3.58
C ARG A 140 4.96 6.53 -2.09
N GLU A 141 3.92 6.68 -1.27
CA GLU A 141 4.00 6.38 0.16
C GLU A 141 4.16 4.87 0.42
N GLY A 142 3.52 4.02 -0.40
CA GLY A 142 3.70 2.57 -0.36
C GLY A 142 5.15 2.16 -0.65
N TRP A 143 5.82 2.80 -1.60
CA TRP A 143 7.26 2.59 -1.80
C TRP A 143 8.09 3.16 -0.64
N ARG A 144 7.79 4.37 -0.16
CA ARG A 144 8.58 5.03 0.89
C ARG A 144 8.61 4.25 2.19
N ILE A 145 7.48 3.67 2.61
CA ILE A 145 7.42 2.85 3.84
C ILE A 145 8.20 1.54 3.69
N ASN A 146 8.31 0.99 2.47
CA ASN A 146 9.00 -0.27 2.18
C ASN A 146 10.49 -0.10 1.84
N VAL A 147 10.91 1.10 1.43
CA VAL A 147 12.29 1.41 1.05
C VAL A 147 12.75 2.62 1.87
N PRO A 148 13.12 2.41 3.15
CA PRO A 148 13.51 3.50 4.02
C PRO A 148 14.79 4.19 3.52
N GLU A 149 14.84 5.50 3.72
CA GLU A 149 16.00 6.31 3.36
C GLU A 149 17.25 5.84 4.11
N ARG A 150 18.39 5.86 3.41
CA ARG A 150 19.70 5.52 3.98
C ARG A 150 20.53 6.78 4.12
N HIS A 151 20.90 7.10 5.35
CA HIS A 151 21.71 8.28 5.65
C HIS A 151 23.20 7.93 5.55
N LEU A 152 23.94 8.67 4.73
CA LEU A 152 25.39 8.53 4.57
C LEU A 152 26.08 9.76 5.17
N THR A 153 27.07 9.54 6.04
CA THR A 153 27.88 10.62 6.62
C THR A 153 29.20 10.76 5.86
N GLY A 154 29.61 12.00 5.56
CA GLY A 154 30.93 12.29 4.98
C GLY A 154 31.02 12.25 3.45
N GLY A 155 29.89 12.09 2.75
CA GLY A 155 29.82 12.30 1.30
C GLY A 155 29.78 13.79 0.96
N THR A 156 30.65 14.24 0.06
CA THR A 156 30.66 15.63 -0.44
C THR A 156 29.91 15.80 -1.77
N ALA A 157 29.45 14.70 -2.37
CA ALA A 157 28.76 14.71 -3.66
C ALA A 157 27.28 14.35 -3.50
N GLU A 158 26.44 15.08 -4.23
CA GLU A 158 25.04 14.75 -4.45
C GLU A 158 24.92 13.36 -5.09
N ILE A 159 24.00 12.52 -4.61
CA ILE A 159 23.75 11.20 -5.20
C ILE A 159 22.85 11.41 -6.42
N ALA A 160 23.47 11.51 -7.61
CA ALA A 160 22.73 11.63 -8.85
C ALA A 160 21.91 10.35 -9.14
N PRO A 161 20.67 10.46 -9.63
CA PRO A 161 19.85 9.31 -9.98
C PRO A 161 20.44 8.55 -11.18
N LEU A 162 20.46 7.22 -11.10
CA LEU A 162 20.89 6.36 -12.21
C LEU A 162 19.95 6.48 -13.42
N VAL A 163 18.66 6.58 -13.15
CA VAL A 163 17.60 6.73 -14.16
C VAL A 163 16.57 7.71 -13.61
N THR A 164 16.15 8.65 -14.43
CA THR A 164 15.01 9.54 -14.16
C THR A 164 13.91 9.29 -15.18
N VAL A 165 12.69 9.56 -14.78
CA VAL A 165 11.50 9.50 -15.63
C VAL A 165 10.73 10.80 -15.46
N ASP A 166 10.21 11.33 -16.55
CA ASP A 166 9.55 12.64 -16.61
C ASP A 166 8.06 12.61 -16.25
N ARG A 167 7.55 11.45 -15.81
CA ARG A 167 6.13 11.19 -15.54
C ARG A 167 5.96 10.51 -14.18
N ASP A 168 5.18 11.14 -13.30
CA ASP A 168 4.85 10.59 -11.97
C ASP A 168 4.07 9.28 -12.06
N GLU A 169 3.26 9.11 -13.10
CA GLU A 169 2.51 7.88 -13.32
C GLU A 169 3.38 6.68 -13.73
N VAL A 170 4.65 6.89 -14.09
CA VAL A 170 5.58 5.83 -14.48
C VAL A 170 6.58 5.56 -13.37
N VAL A 171 6.53 4.35 -12.81
CA VAL A 171 7.36 3.96 -11.67
C VAL A 171 8.45 2.99 -12.11
N VAL A 172 9.72 3.39 -11.90
CA VAL A 172 10.88 2.50 -12.05
C VAL A 172 10.90 1.52 -10.87
N THR A 173 10.91 0.22 -11.18
CA THR A 173 10.82 -0.87 -10.19
C THR A 173 12.08 -1.70 -10.09
N ALA A 174 12.94 -1.64 -11.11
CA ALA A 174 14.25 -2.27 -11.08
C ALA A 174 15.21 -1.55 -12.02
N VAL A 175 16.44 -1.41 -11.55
CA VAL A 175 17.61 -1.08 -12.35
C VAL A 175 18.64 -2.14 -12.00
N LYS A 176 19.08 -2.92 -12.99
CA LYS A 176 20.08 -3.99 -12.80
C LYS A 176 20.99 -4.10 -14.00
N LEU A 177 22.14 -4.74 -13.83
CA LEU A 177 22.95 -5.19 -14.95
C LEU A 177 22.29 -6.38 -15.67
N ALA A 178 22.53 -6.51 -16.96
CA ALA A 178 22.20 -7.71 -17.71
C ALA A 178 22.97 -8.91 -17.14
N ASP A 179 22.32 -10.07 -17.11
CA ASP A 179 22.87 -11.28 -16.48
C ASP A 179 23.94 -11.96 -17.35
N ASP A 180 24.13 -11.50 -18.60
CA ASP A 180 25.10 -12.01 -19.56
C ASP A 180 26.51 -11.43 -19.38
N GLY A 181 26.70 -10.50 -18.44
CA GLY A 181 28.00 -9.87 -18.15
C GLY A 181 28.45 -8.85 -19.20
N SER A 182 27.57 -8.46 -20.12
CA SER A 182 27.86 -7.41 -21.14
C SER A 182 28.19 -6.05 -20.52
N GLY A 183 27.64 -5.78 -19.33
CA GLY A 183 27.62 -4.45 -18.73
C GLY A 183 26.37 -3.63 -19.08
N ASP A 184 25.47 -4.17 -19.91
CA ASP A 184 24.21 -3.52 -20.26
C ASP A 184 23.33 -3.28 -19.01
N VAL A 185 22.58 -2.19 -19.02
CA VAL A 185 21.65 -1.84 -17.94
C VAL A 185 20.21 -2.16 -18.35
N VAL A 186 19.56 -3.02 -17.58
CA VAL A 186 18.13 -3.33 -17.70
C VAL A 186 17.34 -2.46 -16.75
N VAL A 187 16.42 -1.67 -17.30
CA VAL A 187 15.47 -0.84 -16.54
C VAL A 187 14.06 -1.40 -16.72
N ARG A 188 13.39 -1.72 -15.61
CA ARG A 188 11.97 -2.11 -15.60
C ARG A 188 11.12 -1.04 -14.96
N PHE A 189 10.08 -0.62 -15.67
CA PHE A 189 9.11 0.35 -15.20
C PHE A 189 7.69 -0.06 -15.58
N HIS A 190 6.70 0.57 -14.98
CA HIS A 190 5.28 0.36 -15.28
C HIS A 190 4.49 1.64 -15.08
N GLU A 191 3.31 1.73 -15.69
CA GLU A 191 2.32 2.76 -15.41
C GLU A 191 1.52 2.35 -14.17
N ALA A 192 1.42 3.24 -13.18
CA ALA A 192 0.89 2.93 -11.85
C ALA A 192 -0.47 3.58 -11.56
N HIS A 193 -0.91 4.56 -12.37
CA HIS A 193 -2.14 5.31 -12.13
C HIS A 193 -3.37 4.73 -12.86
N GLY A 194 -3.20 3.71 -13.70
CA GLY A 194 -4.28 3.06 -14.44
C GLY A 194 -4.62 3.75 -15.76
N GLY A 195 -3.73 4.62 -16.25
CA GLY A 195 -3.92 5.44 -17.44
C GLY A 195 -3.02 5.08 -18.63
N ARG A 196 -3.09 5.90 -19.68
CA ARG A 196 -2.10 5.88 -20.77
C ARG A 196 -1.02 6.91 -20.47
N ALA A 197 0.24 6.48 -20.54
CA ALA A 197 1.38 7.36 -20.37
C ALA A 197 2.33 7.25 -21.57
N ARG A 198 2.96 8.37 -21.91
CA ARG A 198 4.18 8.41 -22.73
C ARG A 198 5.24 9.07 -21.86
N ALA A 199 6.33 8.37 -21.61
CA ALA A 199 7.41 8.82 -20.74
C ALA A 199 8.75 8.73 -21.46
N THR A 200 9.67 9.59 -21.05
CA THR A 200 11.07 9.62 -21.44
C THR A 200 11.92 9.24 -20.24
N LEU A 201 12.74 8.20 -20.41
CA LEU A 201 13.75 7.81 -19.43
C LEU A 201 15.07 8.50 -19.77
N THR A 202 15.71 9.12 -18.78
CA THR A 202 17.04 9.73 -18.93
C THR A 202 18.02 9.03 -18.00
N THR A 203 19.15 8.55 -18.55
CA THR A 203 20.21 7.90 -17.77
C THR A 203 21.17 8.94 -17.18
N GLY A 204 21.59 8.71 -15.94
CA GLY A 204 22.64 9.49 -15.27
C GLY A 204 24.06 9.01 -15.61
N PHE A 205 24.19 8.08 -16.54
CA PHE A 205 25.44 7.46 -16.98
C PHE A 205 25.52 7.47 -18.52
N ALA A 206 26.75 7.37 -19.04
CA ALA A 206 26.99 7.28 -20.47
C ALA A 206 26.42 5.95 -21.02
N ALA A 207 25.68 6.05 -22.12
CA ALA A 207 25.18 4.91 -22.88
C ALA A 207 26.28 4.31 -23.75
#